data_AF-A0AAW9CPK5-F1
#
_entry.id   AF-A0AAW9CPK5-F1
#
_cell.length_a   1.000
_cell.length_b   1.000
_cell.length_c   1.000
_cell.angle_alpha   90.00
_cell.angle_beta   90.00
_cell.angle_gamma   90.00
#
_symmetry.space_group_name_H-M   'P 1'
#
loop_
_entity.id
_entity.type
_entity.pdbx_description
1 polymer ?
#
loop_
_entity_poly.entity_id
_entity_poly.type
_entity_poly.pdbx_seq_one_letter_code
_entity_poly.pdbx_strand_id
1 'polypeptide(L)'
;MLKSGISPTGPRLRFRIMGGQIYVNPVPVSLDNLVLEYYSTGWCQSATGASQTAWAADTDTPVLQDRLFILGMIARWLNRKGFDSSVAQDDYEKAVDAALGRAGGSRVLPLNARAEPPVLLGSANVPDTGFGS
;
A
#
# COMPACT_ATOMS: atom_id res chain seq x y z
N MET A 1 -24.06 38.44 -3.37
CA MET A 1 -24.19 37.58 -2.17
C MET A 1 -24.72 36.23 -2.63
N LEU A 2 -23.84 35.25 -2.88
CA LEU A 2 -24.27 33.91 -3.32
C LEU A 2 -24.37 32.98 -2.12
N LYS A 3 -25.61 32.58 -1.87
CA LYS A 3 -26.08 31.66 -0.84
C LYS A 3 -25.99 30.24 -1.42
N SER A 4 -24.88 29.53 -1.17
CA SER A 4 -24.86 28.06 -1.28
C SER A 4 -24.61 27.47 0.10
N GLY A 5 -25.69 27.01 0.74
CA GLY A 5 -25.64 26.38 2.05
C GLY A 5 -25.17 24.94 1.95
N ILE A 6 -24.09 24.64 2.66
CA ILE A 6 -23.84 23.30 3.16
C ILE A 6 -24.50 23.19 4.54
N SER A 7 -25.30 22.14 4.76
CA SER A 7 -25.83 21.80 6.09
C SER A 7 -24.68 21.66 7.10
N PRO A 8 -24.62 22.48 8.17
CA PRO A 8 -23.59 22.40 9.19
C PRO A 8 -24.03 21.41 10.29
N THR A 9 -24.41 20.20 9.91
CA THR A 9 -24.66 19.14 10.90
C THR A 9 -23.38 18.34 11.10
N GLY A 10 -22.58 18.82 12.07
CA GLY A 10 -21.39 18.18 12.64
C GLY A 10 -20.05 18.63 12.04
N PRO A 11 -18.97 18.78 12.84
CA PRO A 11 -17.63 19.06 12.33
C PRO A 11 -17.21 17.90 11.39
N ARG A 12 -17.19 18.18 10.09
CA ARG A 12 -16.68 17.25 9.08
C ARG A 12 -15.23 17.58 8.85
N LEU A 13 -14.34 16.73 9.34
CA LEU A 13 -12.91 16.78 9.01
C LEU A 13 -12.78 16.62 7.49
N ARG A 14 -12.32 17.68 6.84
CA ARG A 14 -12.06 17.72 5.40
C ARG A 14 -10.58 17.93 5.21
N PHE A 15 -10.01 17.24 4.23
CA PHE A 15 -8.68 17.57 3.73
C PHE A 15 -8.72 17.83 2.24
N ARG A 16 -7.80 18.66 1.76
CA ARG A 16 -7.51 18.80 0.33
C ARG A 16 -6.00 18.90 0.13
N ILE A 17 -5.51 18.37 -0.98
CA ILE A 17 -4.09 18.48 -1.36
C ILE A 17 -3.99 19.60 -2.39
N MET A 18 -3.22 20.64 -2.10
CA MET A 18 -2.93 21.72 -3.04
C MET A 18 -1.51 22.22 -2.84
N GLY A 19 -0.79 22.54 -3.91
CA GLY A 19 0.59 23.05 -3.81
C GLY A 19 1.56 22.11 -3.07
N GLY A 20 1.34 20.79 -3.13
CA GLY A 20 2.15 19.79 -2.43
C GLY A 20 1.94 19.76 -0.91
N GLN A 21 0.90 20.43 -0.39
CA GLN A 21 0.58 20.48 1.03
C GLN A 21 -0.82 19.94 1.31
N ILE A 22 -1.01 19.40 2.51
CA ILE A 22 -2.30 18.93 3.01
C ILE A 22 -2.96 20.08 3.79
N TYR A 23 -4.12 20.51 3.33
CA TYR A 23 -4.93 21.52 3.99
C TYR A 23 -6.08 20.85 4.73
N VAL A 24 -6.18 21.05 6.04
CA VAL A 24 -7.21 20.46 6.91
C VAL A 24 -8.23 21.51 7.34
N ASN A 25 -9.53 21.18 7.35
CA ASN A 25 -10.61 22.06 7.77
C ASN A 25 -11.64 21.28 8.64
N PRO A 26 -11.98 21.76 9.85
CA PRO A 26 -11.43 22.96 10.52
C PRO A 26 -9.97 22.77 10.93
N VAL A 27 -9.25 23.88 11.15
CA VAL A 27 -7.88 23.83 11.69
C VAL A 27 -7.95 23.22 13.09
N PRO A 28 -7.23 22.12 13.38
CA PRO A 28 -7.23 21.51 14.70
C PRO A 28 -6.82 22.54 15.77
N VAL A 29 -7.60 22.62 16.85
CA VAL A 29 -7.33 23.53 17.99
C VAL A 29 -6.61 22.83 19.15
N SER A 30 -6.57 21.50 19.13
CA SER A 30 -5.90 20.60 20.08
C SER A 30 -4.90 19.68 19.35
N LEU A 31 -4.12 18.91 20.12
CA LEU A 31 -3.28 17.81 19.63
C LEU A 31 -4.15 16.66 19.08
N ASP A 32 -4.75 16.87 17.91
CA ASP A 32 -5.39 15.80 17.15
C ASP A 32 -4.33 15.15 16.24
N ASN A 33 -4.06 13.85 16.46
CA ASN A 33 -3.14 13.10 15.62
C ASN A 33 -3.80 12.74 14.29
N LEU A 34 -3.39 13.40 13.21
CA LEU A 34 -3.75 13.03 11.86
C LEU A 34 -2.73 12.02 11.32
N VAL A 35 -3.16 10.76 11.20
CA VAL A 35 -2.33 9.68 10.65
C VAL A 35 -2.72 9.45 9.19
N LEU A 36 -1.73 9.41 8.31
CA LEU A 36 -1.90 9.11 6.90
C LEU A 36 -0.81 8.13 6.46
N GLU A 37 -1.21 7.16 5.65
CA GLU A 37 -0.27 6.29 4.96
C GLU A 37 0.21 7.00 3.68
N TYR A 38 1.50 6.90 3.40
CA TYR A 38 2.11 7.49 2.23
C TYR A 38 3.17 6.56 1.64
N TYR A 39 3.42 6.71 0.35
CA TYR A 39 4.56 6.09 -0.31
C TYR A 39 5.75 7.05 -0.27
N SER A 40 6.84 6.62 0.35
CA SER A 40 8.11 7.36 0.37
C SER A 40 8.99 6.96 -0.81
N THR A 41 9.76 7.91 -1.33
CA THR A 41 10.86 7.61 -2.26
C THR A 41 12.10 7.09 -1.56
N GLY A 42 12.20 7.25 -0.24
CA GLY A 42 13.37 6.84 0.52
C GLY A 42 13.35 5.34 0.79
N TRP A 43 14.18 4.62 0.01
CA TRP A 43 14.28 3.16 0.03
C TRP A 43 15.37 2.65 0.98
N CYS A 44 16.23 3.55 1.49
CA CYS A 44 17.20 3.29 2.56
C CYS A 44 17.03 4.31 3.70
N GLN A 45 17.70 4.04 4.81
CA GLN A 45 17.72 4.94 5.96
C GLN A 45 19.08 4.95 6.64
N SER A 46 19.41 6.09 7.25
CA SER A 46 20.62 6.22 8.06
C SER A 46 20.56 5.34 9.31
N ALA A 47 21.71 5.18 9.98
CA ALA A 47 21.76 4.55 11.31
C ALA A 47 20.84 5.21 12.37
N THR A 48 20.42 6.46 12.14
CA THR A 48 19.49 7.20 13.01
C THR A 48 18.04 7.16 12.52
N GLY A 49 17.72 6.35 11.49
CA GLY A 49 16.38 6.22 10.91
C GLY A 49 15.95 7.35 9.97
N ALA A 50 16.88 8.19 9.51
CA ALA A 50 16.54 9.24 8.54
C ALA A 50 16.38 8.63 7.14
N SER A 51 15.22 8.85 6.50
CA SER A 51 14.93 8.34 5.16
C SER A 51 15.88 8.92 4.10
N GLN A 52 16.41 8.06 3.24
CA GLN A 52 17.43 8.37 2.24
C GLN A 52 17.09 7.75 0.88
N THR A 53 17.52 8.40 -0.20
CA THR A 53 17.35 7.93 -1.59
C THR A 53 18.64 7.39 -2.19
N ALA A 54 19.73 7.39 -1.42
CA ALA A 54 21.03 6.85 -1.76
C ALA A 54 21.78 6.49 -0.47
N TRP A 55 22.60 5.44 -0.53
CA TRP A 55 23.53 5.10 0.54
C TRP A 55 24.56 6.22 0.73
N ALA A 56 24.62 6.78 1.93
CA ALA A 56 25.54 7.85 2.31
C ALA A 56 26.66 7.36 3.24
N ALA A 57 26.41 6.33 4.04
CA ALA A 57 27.37 5.73 4.96
C ALA A 57 27.24 4.20 4.99
N ASP A 58 28.32 3.51 5.37
CA ASP A 58 28.34 2.05 5.49
C ASP A 58 27.39 1.49 6.56
N THR A 59 26.96 2.36 7.49
CA THR A 59 26.02 2.03 8.56
C THR A 59 24.55 2.14 8.15
N ASP A 60 24.28 2.57 6.92
CA ASP A 60 22.91 2.72 6.44
C ASP A 60 22.25 1.35 6.26
N THR A 61 20.94 1.30 6.46
CA THR A 61 20.16 0.06 6.39
C THR A 61 19.01 0.17 5.38
N PRO A 62 18.60 -0.95 4.75
CA PRO A 62 17.51 -0.91 3.79
C PRO A 62 16.17 -0.81 4.51
N VAL A 63 15.21 -0.13 3.89
CA VAL A 63 13.83 -0.08 4.41
C VAL A 63 13.06 -1.35 4.05
N LEU A 64 13.31 -1.90 2.86
CA LEU A 64 12.79 -3.21 2.46
C LEU A 64 13.61 -4.32 3.13
N GLN A 65 13.00 -5.51 3.24
CA GLN A 65 13.64 -6.68 3.83
C GLN A 65 15.00 -6.99 3.18
N ASP A 66 16.03 -7.18 4.01
CA ASP A 66 17.43 -7.41 3.59
C ASP A 66 17.58 -8.50 2.52
N ARG A 67 16.80 -9.58 2.64
CA ARG A 67 16.79 -10.69 1.67
C ARG A 67 16.53 -10.22 0.24
N LEU A 68 15.62 -9.26 0.04
CA LEU A 68 15.31 -8.71 -1.28
C LEU A 68 16.50 -7.96 -1.87
N PHE A 69 17.18 -7.16 -1.03
CA PHE A 69 18.38 -6.44 -1.45
C PHE A 69 19.51 -7.40 -1.82
N ILE A 70 19.76 -8.41 -0.99
CA ILE A 70 20.83 -9.39 -1.23
C ILE A 70 20.60 -10.15 -2.54
N LEU A 71 19.41 -10.74 -2.73
CA LEU A 71 19.10 -11.50 -3.94
C LEU A 71 19.11 -10.61 -5.18
N GLY A 72 18.53 -9.41 -5.10
CA GLY A 72 18.52 -8.46 -6.21
C GLY A 72 19.93 -7.99 -6.59
N MET A 73 20.81 -7.76 -5.62
CA MET A 73 22.22 -7.43 -5.85
C MET A 73 22.97 -8.57 -6.53
N ILE A 74 22.81 -9.81 -6.05
CA ILE A 74 23.45 -10.99 -6.64
C ILE A 74 23.00 -11.15 -8.10
N ALA A 75 21.69 -11.12 -8.36
CA ALA A 75 21.15 -11.26 -9.70
C ALA A 75 21.66 -10.16 -10.65
N ARG A 76 21.64 -8.89 -10.24
CA ARG A 76 22.15 -7.77 -11.05
C ARG A 76 23.66 -7.83 -11.27
N TRP A 77 24.40 -8.29 -10.27
CA TRP A 77 25.85 -8.44 -10.35
C TRP A 77 26.25 -9.56 -11.34
N LEU A 78 25.61 -10.73 -11.25
CA LEU A 78 25.82 -11.85 -12.19
C LEU A 78 25.53 -11.42 -13.63
N ASN A 79 24.38 -10.79 -13.85
CA ASN A 79 24.00 -10.20 -15.13
C ASN A 79 25.05 -9.22 -15.66
N ARG A 80 25.52 -8.28 -14.82
CA ARG A 80 26.50 -7.27 -15.23
C ARG A 80 27.87 -7.87 -15.54
N LYS A 81 28.23 -8.99 -14.91
CA LYS A 81 29.47 -9.72 -15.17
C LYS A 81 29.37 -10.66 -16.37
N GLY A 82 28.18 -10.86 -16.93
CA GLY A 82 27.96 -11.78 -18.06
C GLY A 82 27.91 -13.25 -17.66
N PHE A 83 27.68 -13.55 -16.38
CA PHE A 83 27.41 -14.90 -15.91
C PHE A 83 25.95 -15.28 -16.13
N ASP A 84 25.64 -16.58 -16.12
CA ASP A 84 24.26 -17.04 -16.08
C ASP A 84 23.62 -16.63 -14.75
N SER A 85 22.59 -15.79 -14.85
CA SER A 85 21.86 -15.22 -13.73
C SER A 85 20.44 -15.77 -13.60
N SER A 86 20.03 -16.73 -14.43
CA SER A 86 18.66 -17.25 -14.50
C SER A 86 18.14 -17.67 -13.13
N VAL A 87 18.88 -18.56 -12.44
CA VAL A 87 18.51 -19.05 -11.11
C VAL A 87 18.43 -17.92 -10.08
N ALA A 88 19.38 -16.99 -10.10
CA ALA A 88 19.41 -15.87 -9.15
C ALA A 88 18.24 -14.89 -9.38
N GLN A 89 17.84 -14.70 -10.64
CA GLN A 89 16.70 -13.88 -11.01
C GLN A 89 15.38 -14.53 -10.57
N ASP A 90 15.22 -15.84 -10.78
CA ASP A 90 14.06 -16.60 -10.31
C ASP A 90 13.94 -16.56 -8.78
N ASP A 91 15.05 -16.69 -8.05
CA ASP A 91 15.06 -16.62 -6.59
C ASP A 91 14.69 -15.22 -6.09
N TYR A 92 15.15 -14.18 -6.78
CA TYR A 92 14.75 -12.80 -6.50
C TYR A 92 13.24 -12.59 -6.72
N GLU A 93 12.71 -13.05 -7.85
CA GLU A 93 11.27 -12.92 -8.19
C GLU A 93 10.39 -13.65 -7.18
N LYS A 94 10.72 -14.90 -6.83
CA LYS A 94 10.02 -15.65 -5.77
C LYS A 94 10.06 -14.93 -4.42
N ALA A 95 11.19 -14.29 -4.09
CA ALA A 95 11.30 -13.53 -2.84
C ALA A 95 10.44 -12.26 -2.86
N VAL A 96 10.37 -11.57 -3.99
CA VAL A 96 9.48 -10.42 -4.21
C VAL A 96 8.02 -10.84 -4.05
N ASP A 97 7.60 -11.90 -4.71
CA ASP A 97 6.22 -12.41 -4.63
C ASP A 97 5.86 -12.79 -3.19
N ALA A 98 6.76 -13.48 -2.48
CA ALA A 98 6.56 -13.82 -1.07
C ALA A 98 6.49 -12.58 -0.17
N ALA A 99 7.25 -11.52 -0.46
CA ALA A 99 7.20 -10.28 0.31
C ALA A 99 5.90 -9.49 0.05
N LEU A 100 5.46 -9.40 -1.20
CA LEU A 100 4.19 -8.79 -1.58
C LEU A 100 3.00 -9.54 -0.95
N GLY A 101 3.04 -10.88 -0.96
CA GLY A 101 2.01 -11.72 -0.34
C GLY A 101 1.91 -11.55 1.18
N ARG A 102 3.00 -11.18 1.86
CA ARG A 102 2.98 -10.84 3.30
C ARG A 102 2.44 -9.44 3.59
N ALA A 103 2.64 -8.50 2.67
CA ALA A 103 2.19 -7.12 2.84
C ALA A 103 0.67 -6.98 2.65
N GLY A 104 0.06 -7.83 1.82
CA GLY A 104 -1.40 -7.92 1.72
C GLY A 104 -2.01 -8.56 2.97
N GLY A 105 -3.05 -7.95 3.53
CA GLY A 105 -3.84 -8.57 4.60
C GLY A 105 -4.34 -9.95 4.15
N SER A 106 -3.96 -11.00 4.88
CA SER A 106 -4.38 -12.36 4.54
C SER A 106 -5.91 -12.45 4.61
N ARG A 107 -6.53 -13.07 3.60
CA ARG A 107 -7.97 -13.33 3.63
C ARG A 107 -8.27 -14.20 4.85
N VAL A 108 -9.35 -13.89 5.57
CA VAL A 108 -9.85 -14.79 6.62
C VAL A 108 -10.05 -16.17 5.99
N LEU A 109 -9.30 -17.15 6.47
CA LEU A 109 -9.48 -18.55 6.12
C LEU A 109 -10.53 -19.11 7.07
N PRO A 110 -11.78 -19.30 6.63
CA PRO A 110 -12.78 -19.90 7.50
C PRO A 110 -12.43 -21.38 7.70
N LEU A 111 -12.11 -21.75 8.93
CA LEU A 111 -11.73 -23.13 9.29
C LEU A 111 -12.91 -24.12 9.19
N ASN A 112 -14.15 -23.59 9.14
CA ASN A 112 -15.40 -24.35 9.13
C ASN A 112 -16.42 -23.86 8.10
N ALA A 113 -16.09 -22.93 7.20
CA ALA A 113 -17.06 -22.54 6.18
C ALA A 113 -17.11 -23.62 5.11
N ARG A 114 -18.31 -24.16 4.92
CA ARG A 114 -18.68 -24.83 3.68
C ARG A 114 -18.56 -23.78 2.58
N ALA A 115 -17.86 -24.08 1.49
CA ALA A 115 -17.89 -23.23 0.30
C ALA A 115 -19.34 -23.21 -0.19
N GLU A 116 -20.12 -22.22 0.25
CA GLU A 116 -21.39 -21.91 -0.40
C GLU A 116 -20.99 -21.45 -1.80
N PRO A 117 -21.39 -22.15 -2.87
CA PRO A 117 -21.16 -21.65 -4.22
C PRO A 117 -21.74 -20.23 -4.26
N PRO A 118 -21.02 -19.25 -4.86
CA PRO A 118 -21.59 -17.91 -5.00
C PRO A 118 -22.94 -18.09 -5.70
N VAL A 119 -24.02 -17.66 -5.05
CA VAL A 119 -25.35 -17.77 -5.63
C VAL A 119 -25.38 -16.80 -6.81
N LEU A 120 -25.07 -17.31 -8.01
CA LEU A 120 -24.93 -16.54 -9.25
C LEU A 120 -26.26 -15.95 -9.72
N LEU A 121 -27.37 -16.30 -9.07
CA LEU A 121 -28.72 -15.78 -9.28
C LEU A 121 -29.31 -15.37 -7.91
N GLY A 122 -29.01 -14.14 -7.47
CA GLY A 122 -29.56 -13.55 -6.24
C GLY A 122 -30.57 -12.44 -6.53
N SER A 123 -31.13 -11.84 -5.47
CA SER A 123 -32.05 -10.68 -5.59
C SER A 123 -31.45 -9.48 -6.34
N ALA A 124 -30.12 -9.36 -6.36
CA ALA A 124 -29.41 -8.37 -7.17
C ALA A 124 -29.55 -8.59 -8.70
N ASN A 125 -29.94 -9.80 -9.13
CA ASN A 125 -30.17 -10.15 -10.53
C ASN A 125 -31.66 -10.20 -10.88
N VAL A 126 -32.55 -9.93 -9.92
CA VAL A 126 -33.99 -9.85 -10.14
C VAL A 126 -34.35 -8.37 -10.39
N PRO A 127 -34.98 -8.02 -11.52
CA PRO A 127 -35.40 -6.64 -11.76
C PRO A 127 -36.49 -6.24 -10.74
N ASP A 128 -36.37 -5.02 -10.20
CA ASP A 128 -37.26 -4.47 -9.15
C ASP A 128 -38.75 -4.40 -9.56
N THR A 129 -39.07 -4.49 -10.86
CA THR A 129 -40.45 -4.53 -11.36
C THR A 129 -40.59 -5.43 -12.59
N GLY A 130 -41.71 -6.14 -12.73
CA GLY A 130 -42.07 -6.90 -13.94
C GLY A 130 -41.66 -8.38 -13.94
N PHE A 131 -41.36 -8.97 -12.78
CA PHE A 131 -41.14 -10.41 -12.68
C PHE A 131 -42.47 -11.17 -12.75
N GLY A 132 -42.75 -11.77 -13.91
CA GLY A 132 -44.02 -12.46 -14.17
C GLY A 132 -45.19 -11.47 -14.27
N SER A 133 -45.50 -11.02 -15.49
CA SER A 133 -46.87 -10.58 -15.81
C SER A 133 -47.87 -11.70 -15.56
#